data_AF-A0A6B1HZ12-F1
#
_entry.id   AF-A0A6B1HZ12-F1
#
_cell.length_a   1.000
_cell.length_b   1.000
_cell.length_c   1.000
_cell.angle_alpha   90.00
_cell.angle_beta   90.00
_cell.angle_gamma   90.00
#
_symmetry.space_group_name_H-M   'P 1'
#
loop_
_entity.id
_entity.type
_entity.pdbx_description
1 polymer ?
#
loop_
_entity_poly.entity_id
_entity_poly.type
_entity_poly.pdbx_seq_one_letter_code
_entity_poly.pdbx_strand_id
1 'polypeptide(L)'
;MRVAYITAGAASMYCGSCIHDNALAAALSRRDADVALIPTYTPLRTDEENVALDRVFYGGVNIFLQQQWSFFRRTHRLFDRVL
;
A
#
# COMPACT_ATOMS: atom_id res chain seq x y z
N MET A 1 -6.20 -19.85 5.34
CA MET A 1 -4.87 -19.21 5.54
C MET A 1 -5.05 -17.70 5.39
N ARG A 2 -4.34 -16.88 6.16
CA ARG A 2 -4.37 -15.41 6.04
C ARG A 2 -3.07 -14.88 5.46
N VAL A 3 -3.15 -14.00 4.46
CA VAL A 3 -1.99 -13.45 3.74
C VAL A 3 -2.09 -11.93 3.73
N ALA A 4 -1.11 -11.26 4.34
CA ALA A 4 -0.91 -9.83 4.18
C ALA A 4 0.12 -9.62 3.05
N TYR A 5 -0.34 -9.18 1.88
CA TYR A 5 0.50 -8.92 0.72
C TYR A 5 0.81 -7.42 0.64
N ILE A 6 2.05 -7.04 0.90
CA ILE A 6 2.47 -5.64 0.95
C ILE A 6 3.02 -5.24 -0.41
N THR A 7 2.51 -4.14 -0.98
CA THR A 7 2.97 -3.58 -2.24
C THR A 7 3.20 -2.07 -2.12
N ALA A 8 4.19 -1.53 -2.83
CA ALA A 8 4.55 -0.13 -2.74
C ALA A 8 3.55 0.81 -3.43
N GLY A 9 2.99 0.35 -4.56
CA GLY A 9 2.22 1.18 -5.50
C GLY A 9 3.10 2.01 -6.44
N ALA A 10 2.47 2.57 -7.47
CA ALA A 10 3.12 3.45 -8.46
C ALA A 10 2.28 4.70 -8.77
N ALA A 11 1.40 5.08 -7.84
CA ALA A 11 0.46 6.19 -7.99
C ALA A 11 -0.35 6.12 -9.29
N SER A 12 -0.30 7.17 -10.13
CA SER A 12 -1.06 7.29 -11.37
C SER A 12 -0.46 6.54 -12.56
N MET A 13 0.66 5.81 -12.37
CA MET A 13 1.38 5.11 -13.43
C MET A 13 1.06 3.61 -13.44
N TYR A 14 1.08 3.01 -14.63
CA TYR A 14 1.08 1.56 -14.76
C TYR A 14 2.45 1.01 -14.36
N CYS A 15 2.45 0.02 -13.48
CA CYS A 15 3.65 -0.62 -12.97
C CYS A 15 3.48 -2.14 -13.09
N GLY A 16 4.45 -2.80 -13.74
CA GLY A 16 4.42 -4.25 -13.93
C GLY A 16 4.36 -5.02 -12.60
N SER A 17 5.04 -4.54 -11.56
CA SER A 17 4.96 -5.11 -10.22
C SER A 17 3.57 -4.94 -9.60
N CYS A 18 2.92 -3.78 -9.77
CA CYS A 18 1.56 -3.56 -9.26
C CYS A 18 0.54 -4.47 -9.95
N ILE A 19 0.67 -4.65 -11.27
CA ILE A 19 -0.20 -5.55 -12.05
C ILE A 19 0.03 -7.00 -11.61
N HIS A 20 1.29 -7.41 -11.45
CA HIS A 20 1.63 -8.74 -10.95
C HIS A 20 1.07 -9.01 -9.55
N ASP A 21 1.26 -8.07 -8.62
CA ASP A 21 0.76 -8.17 -7.24
C ASP A 21 -0.76 -8.28 -7.21
N ASN A 22 -1.47 -7.50 -8.05
CA ASN A 22 -2.92 -7.56 -8.18
C ASN A 22 -3.40 -8.93 -8.69
N ALA A 23 -2.79 -9.42 -9.77
CA ALA A 23 -3.12 -10.71 -10.35
C ALA A 23 -2.87 -11.87 -9.37
N LEU A 24 -1.77 -11.80 -8.62
CA LEU A 24 -1.42 -12.80 -7.61
C LEU A 24 -2.40 -12.77 -6.43
N ALA A 25 -2.73 -11.59 -5.91
CA ALA A 25 -3.71 -11.45 -4.84
C ALA A 25 -5.10 -11.97 -5.26
N ALA A 26 -5.55 -11.62 -6.47
CA ALA A 26 -6.82 -12.12 -7.01
C ALA A 26 -6.80 -13.65 -7.17
N ALA A 27 -5.71 -14.23 -7.67
CA ALA A 27 -5.57 -15.68 -7.82
C ALA A 27 -5.53 -16.43 -6.48
N LEU A 28 -4.94 -15.84 -5.44
CA LEU A 28 -4.94 -16.40 -4.10
C LEU A 28 -6.34 -16.32 -3.46
N SER A 29 -7.05 -15.20 -3.60
CA SER A 29 -8.43 -15.08 -3.12
C SER A 29 -9.37 -16.10 -3.79
N ARG A 30 -9.20 -16.37 -5.09
CA ARG A 30 -9.94 -17.43 -5.80
C ARG A 30 -9.67 -18.86 -5.28
N ARG A 31 -8.63 -19.05 -4.47
CA ARG A 31 -8.29 -20.32 -3.81
C ARG A 31 -8.67 -20.33 -2.32
N ASP A 32 -9.65 -19.52 -1.93
CA ASP A 32 -10.14 -19.40 -0.55
C ASP A 32 -9.07 -18.96 0.46
N ALA A 33 -8.03 -18.26 0.00
CA ALA A 33 -7.10 -17.57 0.89
C ALA A 33 -7.68 -16.21 1.30
N ASP A 34 -7.58 -15.87 2.59
CA ASP A 34 -7.94 -14.57 3.13
C ASP A 34 -6.77 -13.60 2.88
N VAL A 35 -6.77 -12.94 1.72
CA VAL A 35 -5.68 -12.09 1.23
C VAL A 35 -6.05 -10.63 1.35
N ALA A 36 -5.21 -9.85 2.02
CA ALA A 36 -5.25 -8.40 1.98
C ALA A 36 -4.07 -7.90 1.13
N LEU A 37 -4.36 -7.32 -0.04
CA LEU A 37 -3.37 -6.59 -0.82
C LEU A 37 -3.29 -5.15 -0.31
N ILE A 38 -2.14 -4.76 0.23
CA ILE A 38 -1.92 -3.57 1.06
C ILE A 38 -1.05 -2.56 0.29
N PRO A 39 -1.65 -1.49 -0.28
CA PRO A 39 -0.90 -0.37 -0.85
C PRO A 39 -0.19 0.41 0.25
N THR A 40 1.13 0.46 0.20
CA THR A 40 1.93 0.95 1.33
C THR A 40 2.20 2.45 1.23
N TYR A 41 2.72 2.90 0.08
CA TYR A 41 3.20 4.27 -0.10
C TYR A 41 2.37 5.07 -1.08
N THR A 42 1.84 4.42 -2.12
CA THR A 42 1.00 5.07 -3.13
C THR A 42 -0.11 4.12 -3.60
N PRO A 43 -1.18 4.64 -4.22
CA PRO A 43 -2.21 3.81 -4.82
C PRO A 43 -1.65 2.90 -5.93
N LEU A 44 -2.36 1.80 -6.17
CA LEU A 44 -2.11 0.93 -7.31
C LEU A 44 -2.96 1.39 -8.49
N ARG A 45 -2.33 1.43 -9.67
CA ARG A 45 -3.03 1.50 -10.95
C ARG A 45 -2.78 0.20 -11.71
N THR A 46 -3.86 -0.52 -11.94
CA THR A 46 -3.87 -1.84 -12.60
C THR A 46 -4.65 -1.73 -13.90
N ASP A 47 -4.35 -2.65 -14.82
CA ASP A 47 -5.05 -2.85 -16.09
C ASP A 47 -6.35 -3.65 -15.93
N GLU A 48 -6.45 -4.45 -14.86
CA GLU A 48 -7.65 -5.17 -14.43
C GLU A 48 -8.31 -4.52 -13.20
N GLU A 49 -9.42 -5.12 -12.74
CA GLU A 49 -10.07 -4.75 -11.48
C GLU A 49 -9.07 -4.83 -10.32
N ASN A 50 -8.93 -3.73 -9.59
CA ASN A 50 -7.98 -3.61 -8.50
C ASN A 50 -8.57 -4.26 -7.23
N VAL A 51 -7.92 -5.29 -6.72
CA VAL A 51 -8.34 -6.01 -5.49
C VAL A 51 -7.59 -5.52 -4.23
N ALA A 52 -6.82 -4.44 -4.35
CA ALA A 52 -6.14 -3.83 -3.22
C ALA A 52 -7.11 -3.11 -2.29
N LEU A 53 -6.71 -2.97 -1.02
CA LEU A 53 -7.43 -2.13 -0.07
C LEU A 53 -7.48 -0.68 -0.58
N ASP A 54 -8.64 -0.04 -0.46
CA ASP A 54 -8.83 1.37 -0.81
C ASP A 54 -8.28 2.32 0.28
N ARG A 55 -7.00 2.15 0.61
CA ARG A 55 -6.23 3.04 1.50
C ARG A 55 -4.73 2.85 1.33
N VAL A 56 -3.99 3.96 1.43
CA VAL A 56 -2.53 3.96 1.62
C VAL A 56 -2.20 4.09 3.10
N PHE A 57 -1.11 3.46 3.55
CA PHE A 57 -0.78 3.38 4.98
C PHE A 57 0.31 4.36 5.41
N TYR A 58 1.28 4.64 4.55
CA TYR A 58 2.40 5.53 4.85
C TYR A 58 2.50 6.63 3.80
N GLY A 59 2.31 7.89 4.24
CA GLY A 59 2.66 9.04 3.43
C GLY A 59 4.18 9.11 3.26
N GLY A 60 4.64 9.25 2.00
CA GLY A 60 6.08 9.27 1.69
C GLY A 60 6.85 10.37 2.43
N VAL A 61 6.23 11.55 2.61
CA VAL A 61 6.83 12.65 3.37
C VAL A 61 6.91 12.32 4.85
N ASN A 62 5.82 11.80 5.45
CA ASN A 62 5.78 11.46 6.87
C ASN A 62 6.83 10.40 7.23
N ILE A 63 6.93 9.32 6.46
CA ILE A 63 7.88 8.24 6.77
C ILE A 63 9.34 8.71 6.60
N PHE A 64 9.62 9.56 5.61
CA PHE A 64 10.94 10.15 5.42
C PHE A 64 11.33 11.03 6.62
N LEU A 65 10.44 11.90 7.10
CA LEU A 65 10.71 12.76 8.26
C LEU A 65 10.88 11.95 9.55
N GLN A 66 10.09 10.89 9.75
CA GLN A 66 10.20 9.98 10.88
C GLN A 66 11.51 9.18 10.87
N GLN A 67 12.00 8.83 9.68
CA GLN A 67 13.29 8.17 9.48
C GLN A 67 14.44 9.13 9.83
N GLN A 68 14.39 10.37 9.32
CA GLN A 68 15.48 11.33 9.44
C GLN A 68 15.55 12.01 10.81
N TRP A 69 14.40 12.31 11.43
CA TRP A 69 14.31 13.12 12.65
C TRP A 69 13.46 12.45 13.71
N SER A 70 14.08 12.17 14.87
CA SER A 70 13.44 11.49 16.00
C SER A 70 12.24 12.24 16.60
N PHE A 71 12.17 13.55 16.37
CA PHE A 71 11.03 14.39 16.76
C PHE A 71 9.73 13.95 16.08
N PHE A 72 9.77 13.66 14.78
CA PHE A 72 8.60 13.28 13.98
C PHE A 72 8.06 11.89 14.32
N ARG A 73 8.83 11.04 15.02
CA ARG A 73 8.32 9.74 15.51
C ARG A 73 7.28 9.85 16.63
N ARG A 74 7.11 11.04 17.21
CA ARG A 74 6.21 11.32 18.33
C ARG A 74 5.13 12.37 17.99
N THR A 75 5.01 12.77 16.72
CA THR A 75 3.98 13.71 16.31
C THR A 75 2.59 13.09 16.47
N HIS A 76 1.63 13.91 16.89
CA HIS A 76 0.25 13.46 17.03
C HIS A 76 -0.35 13.15 15.65
N ARG A 77 -1.19 12.11 15.53
CA ARG A 77 -1.81 11.64 14.27
C ARG A 77 -2.49 12.72 13.41
N LEU A 78 -2.85 13.85 14.00
CA LEU A 78 -3.38 15.01 13.28
C LEU A 78 -2.32 15.65 12.36
N PHE A 79 -1.08 15.75 12.82
CA PHE A 79 0.03 16.28 12.02
C PHE A 79 0.39 15.33 10.87
N ASP A 80 0.43 14.02 11.16
CA ASP A 80 0.70 12.97 10.17
C ASP A 80 -0.37 12.85 9.08
N ARG A 81 -1.55 13.43 9.27
CA ARG A 81 -2.64 13.45 8.27
C ARG A 81 -2.60 14.69 7.37
N VAL A 82 -1.99 15.78 7.85
CA VAL A 82 -1.79 17.02 7.07
C VAL A 82 -0.55 16.92 6.18
N LEU A 83 0.42 16.10 6.61
CA LEU A 83 1.72 15.93 5.97
C LEU A 83 1.76 14.71 5.04
#